data_AF-A0A8J2XYP8-F1
#
_entry.id   AF-A0A8J2XYP8-F1
#
_cell.length_a   1.000
_cell.length_b   1.000
_cell.length_c   1.000
_cell.angle_alpha   90.00
_cell.angle_beta   90.00
_cell.angle_gamma   90.00
#
_symmetry.space_group_name_H-M   'P 1'
#
loop_
_entity.id
_entity.type
_entity.pdbx_description
1 polymer ?
#
loop_
_entity_poly.entity_id
_entity_poly.type
_entity_poly.pdbx_seq_one_letter_code
_entity_poly.pdbx_strand_id
1 'polypeptide(L)'
;MSAPIEYNGFKVVVTVVRETREHAPGVATRGWRGRFGFWKDDGSEPFTGTISRPEPHPDDARRKTLRIAKSIIDAESRHLRSATPSALEFLARH
;
A
#
# COMPACT_ATOMS: atom_id res chain seq x y z
N MET A 1 14.30 9.58 3.27
CA MET A 1 13.37 9.23 2.17
C MET A 1 13.66 7.79 1.77
N SER A 2 12.66 6.92 1.70
CA SER A 2 12.86 5.56 1.16
C SER A 2 13.01 5.64 -0.36
N ALA A 3 14.09 5.09 -0.91
CA ALA A 3 14.22 4.96 -2.36
C ALA A 3 13.10 4.06 -2.91
N PRO A 4 12.51 4.38 -4.07
CA PRO A 4 11.56 3.49 -4.72
C PRO A 4 12.25 2.20 -5.16
N ILE A 5 11.51 1.10 -5.15
CA ILE A 5 11.96 -0.18 -5.71
C ILE A 5 11.19 -0.46 -6.99
N GLU A 6 11.78 -1.20 -7.91
CA GLU A 6 11.10 -1.64 -9.12
C GLU A 6 10.42 -2.99 -8.92
N TYR A 7 9.20 -3.13 -9.43
CA TYR A 7 8.43 -4.37 -9.41
C TYR A 7 7.46 -4.42 -10.60
N ASN A 8 7.64 -5.40 -11.50
CA ASN A 8 6.78 -5.61 -12.68
C ASN A 8 6.57 -4.35 -13.55
N GLY A 9 7.61 -3.54 -13.70
CA GLY A 9 7.56 -2.28 -14.47
C GLY A 9 6.94 -1.10 -13.70
N PHE A 10 6.59 -1.28 -12.43
CA PHE A 10 6.16 -0.19 -11.54
C PHE A 10 7.29 0.21 -10.60
N LYS A 11 7.39 1.51 -10.31
CA LYS A 11 8.14 2.05 -9.18
C LYS A 11 7.25 2.01 -7.94
N VAL A 12 7.74 1.46 -6.85
CA VAL A 12 6.99 1.25 -5.60
C VAL A 12 7.74 1.92 -4.45
N VAL A 13 7.05 2.78 -3.72
CA VAL A 13 7.55 3.39 -2.49
C VAL A 13 6.73 2.92 -1.29
N VAL A 14 7.42 2.64 -0.18
CA VAL A 14 6.78 2.29 1.10
C VAL A 14 7.33 3.20 2.18
N THR A 15 6.42 3.80 2.94
CA THR A 15 6.73 4.59 4.13
C THR A 15 5.99 3.99 5.33
N VAL A 16 6.58 4.09 6.51
CA VAL A 16 5.94 3.64 7.76
C VAL A 16 5.89 4.82 8.71
N VAL A 17 4.72 5.05 9.28
CA VAL A 17 4.47 6.13 10.24
C VAL A 17 4.06 5.51 11.56
N ARG A 18 4.56 6.05 12.66
CA ARG A 18 4.13 5.66 13.99
C ARG A 18 2.78 6.30 14.27
N GLU A 19 1.81 5.51 14.70
CA GLU A 19 0.49 5.99 15.09
C GLU A 19 0.12 5.48 16.49
N THR A 20 -0.60 6.31 17.22
CA THR A 20 -1.23 5.93 18.48
C THR A 20 -2.73 5.96 18.26
N ARG A 21 -3.40 4.82 18.41
CA ARG A 21 -4.86 4.75 18.31
C ARG A 21 -5.42 4.45 19.68
N GLU A 22 -6.28 5.32 20.18
CA GLU A 22 -7.07 5.06 21.37
C GLU A 22 -8.28 4.23 20.96
N HIS A 23 -8.39 3.01 21.51
CA HIS A 23 -9.50 2.10 21.21
C HIS A 23 -10.58 2.16 22.30
N ALA A 24 -10.18 2.49 23.52
CA ALA A 24 -11.01 2.76 24.68
C ALA A 24 -10.34 3.85 25.54
N PRO A 25 -11.08 4.59 26.38
CA PRO A 25 -10.50 5.61 27.25
C PRO A 25 -9.32 5.04 28.07
N GLY A 26 -8.12 5.59 27.86
CA GLY A 26 -6.90 5.14 28.55
C GLY A 26 -6.23 3.89 27.97
N VAL A 27 -6.77 3.28 26.91
CA VAL A 27 -6.14 2.16 26.19
C VAL A 27 -5.63 2.66 24.83
N ALA A 28 -4.38 3.13 24.84
CA ALA A 28 -3.67 3.59 23.66
C ALA A 28 -2.81 2.46 23.06
N THR A 29 -3.21 1.94 21.91
CA THR A 29 -2.38 0.99 21.16
C THR A 29 -1.41 1.78 20.28
N ARG A 30 -0.12 1.66 20.58
CA ARG A 30 0.95 2.21 19.74
C ARG A 30 1.32 1.20 18.67
N GLY A 31 1.40 1.64 17.43
CA GLY A 31 1.84 0.78 16.34
C GLY A 31 2.40 1.56 15.16
N TRP A 32 2.77 0.81 14.14
CA TRP A 32 3.39 1.30 12.92
C TRP A 32 2.44 1.03 11.76
N ARG A 33 2.02 2.09 11.11
CA ARG A 33 1.14 2.02 9.95
C ARG A 33 1.96 2.24 8.70
N GLY A 34 1.85 1.32 7.75
CA GLY A 34 2.48 1.48 6.45
C GLY A 34 1.58 2.20 5.45
N ARG A 35 2.20 3.04 4.64
CA ARG A 35 1.64 3.68 3.45
C ARG A 35 2.48 3.25 2.25
N PHE A 36 1.84 3.16 1.10
CA PHE A 36 2.53 2.82 -0.15
C PHE A 36 2.05 3.71 -1.28
N GLY A 37 2.91 3.86 -2.27
CA GLY A 37 2.54 4.37 -3.58
C GLY A 37 3.23 3.57 -4.66
N PHE A 38 2.60 3.42 -5.81
CA PHE A 38 3.25 2.87 -6.98
C PHE A 38 2.77 3.54 -8.27
N TRP A 39 3.66 3.63 -9.25
CA TRP A 39 3.39 4.27 -10.53
C TRP A 39 4.26 3.67 -11.63
N LYS A 40 3.92 3.97 -12.89
CA LYS A 40 4.75 3.72 -14.07
C LYS A 40 5.29 5.04 -14.59
N ASP A 41 6.38 5.01 -15.36
CA ASP A 41 6.91 6.20 -16.03
C ASP A 41 6.15 6.54 -17.33
N ASP A 42 5.00 5.89 -17.57
CA ASP A 42 4.16 6.11 -18.76
C ASP A 42 3.20 7.30 -18.62
N GLY A 43 3.30 8.07 -17.53
CA GLY A 43 2.43 9.20 -17.25
C GLY A 43 1.10 8.85 -16.58
N SER A 44 0.85 7.57 -16.27
CA SER A 44 -0.32 7.16 -15.49
C SER A 44 -0.30 7.79 -14.09
N GLU A 45 -1.48 8.10 -13.56
CA GLU A 45 -1.59 8.64 -12.21
C GLU A 45 -1.02 7.65 -11.17
N PRO A 46 -0.26 8.15 -10.18
CA PRO A 46 0.29 7.31 -9.14
C PRO A 46 -0.82 6.77 -8.25
N PHE A 47 -0.84 5.46 -8.03
CA PHE A 47 -1.70 4.87 -7.03
C PHE A 47 -1.09 5.03 -5.65
N THR A 48 -1.89 5.39 -4.65
CA THR A 48 -1.45 5.47 -3.26
C THR A 48 -2.45 4.80 -2.33
N GLY A 49 -1.95 4.22 -1.24
CA GLY A 49 -2.78 3.50 -0.28
C GLY A 49 -2.18 3.50 1.12
N THR A 50 -3.06 3.31 2.10
CA THR A 50 -2.70 3.25 3.52
C THR A 50 -3.24 1.95 4.12
N ILE A 51 -2.38 1.21 4.84
CA ILE A 51 -2.80 -0.02 5.50
C ILE A 51 -3.56 0.31 6.78
N SER A 52 -4.81 -0.12 6.90
CA SER A 52 -5.66 0.25 8.05
C SER A 52 -5.16 -0.32 9.37
N ARG A 53 -4.57 -1.51 9.34
CA ARG A 53 -4.09 -2.24 10.52
C ARG A 53 -2.65 -1.83 10.87
N PRO A 54 -2.39 -1.25 12.05
CA PRO A 54 -1.04 -0.98 12.50
C PRO A 54 -0.36 -2.28 12.99
N GLU A 55 0.97 -2.31 12.89
CA GLU A 55 1.83 -3.42 13.30
C GLU A 55 2.67 -3.03 14.52
N PRO A 56 3.08 -3.98 15.37
CA PRO A 56 3.88 -3.68 16.55
C PRO A 56 5.31 -3.21 16.21
N HIS A 57 5.86 -3.64 15.06
CA HIS A 57 7.23 -3.34 14.63
C HIS A 57 7.25 -2.60 13.27
N PRO A 58 8.13 -1.60 13.07
CA PRO A 58 8.21 -0.84 11.82
C PRO A 58 8.57 -1.73 10.61
N ASP A 59 9.45 -2.72 10.81
CA ASP A 59 9.84 -3.63 9.72
C ASP A 59 8.69 -4.56 9.29
N ASP A 60 7.85 -4.98 10.23
CA ASP A 60 6.67 -5.78 9.93
C ASP A 60 5.64 -4.96 9.16
N ALA A 61 5.41 -3.71 9.57
CA ALA A 61 4.60 -2.76 8.82
C ALA A 61 5.14 -2.61 7.39
N ARG A 62 6.44 -2.34 7.24
CA ARG A 62 7.07 -2.17 5.92
C ARG A 62 6.93 -3.42 5.06
N ARG A 63 7.24 -4.60 5.61
CA ARG A 63 7.19 -5.88 4.88
C ARG A 63 5.77 -6.24 4.45
N LYS A 64 4.79 -6.08 5.34
CA LYS A 64 3.37 -6.34 5.04
C LYS A 64 2.83 -5.35 4.03
N THR A 65 3.10 -4.06 4.20
CA THR A 65 2.70 -3.02 3.25
C THR A 65 3.30 -3.26 1.87
N LEU A 66 4.58 -3.63 1.79
CA LEU A 66 5.20 -3.95 0.51
C LEU A 66 4.55 -5.17 -0.14
N ARG A 67 4.25 -6.23 0.63
CA ARG A 67 3.56 -7.42 0.12
C ARG A 67 2.18 -7.06 -0.44
N ILE A 68 1.43 -6.20 0.24
CA ILE A 68 0.11 -5.74 -0.21
C ILE A 68 0.24 -4.93 -1.50
N ALA A 69 1.16 -3.96 -1.56
CA ALA A 69 1.39 -3.17 -2.75
C ALA A 69 1.72 -4.04 -3.98
N LYS A 70 2.60 -5.04 -3.81
CA LYS A 70 2.92 -6.02 -4.86
C LYS A 70 1.70 -6.83 -5.29
N SER A 71 0.88 -7.29 -4.34
CA SER A 71 -0.34 -8.04 -4.64
C SER A 71 -1.36 -7.23 -5.45
N ILE A 72 -1.45 -5.92 -5.19
CA ILE A 72 -2.31 -5.02 -5.97
C ILE A 72 -1.75 -4.88 -7.39
N ILE A 73 -0.44 -4.61 -7.53
CA ILE A 73 0.23 -4.55 -8.84
C ILE A 73 0.02 -5.83 -9.65
N ASP A 74 0.11 -7.00 -9.01
CA ASP A 74 -0.10 -8.28 -9.66
C ASP A 74 -1.57 -8.48 -10.08
N ALA A 75 -2.53 -7.97 -9.31
CA ALA A 75 -3.93 -7.93 -9.72
C ALA A 75 -4.11 -7.03 -10.95
N GLU A 76 -3.62 -5.79 -10.89
CA GLU A 76 -3.72 -4.81 -11.99
C GLU A 76 -3.07 -5.33 -13.29
N SER A 77 -1.91 -5.98 -13.17
CA SER A 77 -1.20 -6.56 -14.32
C SER A 77 -1.95 -7.72 -14.95
N ARG A 78 -2.78 -8.44 -14.19
CA ARG A 78 -3.68 -9.48 -14.70
C ARG A 78 -4.92 -8.88 -15.37
N HIS A 79 -5.49 -7.82 -14.78
CA HIS A 79 -6.63 -7.10 -15.36
C HIS A 79 -6.32 -6.45 -16.71
N LEU A 80 -5.09 -5.97 -16.93
CA LEU A 80 -4.67 -5.49 -18.25
C LEU A 80 -4.61 -6.60 -19.33
N ARG A 81 -4.61 -7.88 -18.92
CA ARG A 81 -4.57 -9.04 -19.84
C ARG A 81 -5.92 -9.73 -19.99
N SER A 82 -6.87 -9.52 -19.08
CA SER A 82 -8.22 -10.08 -19.11
C SER A 82 -9.23 -8.94 -19.05
N ALA A 83 -10.18 -8.85 -19.98
CA ALA A 83 -11.21 -7.80 -20.05
C ALA A 83 -12.17 -7.78 -18.84
N THR A 84 -11.66 -7.55 -17.64
CA THR A 84 -12.33 -7.62 -16.34
C THR A 84 -11.93 -6.37 -15.56
N PRO A 85 -12.90 -5.64 -14.95
CA PRO A 85 -12.64 -4.35 -14.31
C PRO A 85 -11.55 -4.47 -13.24
N SER A 86 -10.71 -3.44 -13.14
CA SER A 86 -9.51 -3.47 -12.30
C SER A 86 -9.85 -3.36 -10.81
N ALA A 87 -8.92 -3.79 -9.94
CA ALA A 87 -9.11 -3.62 -8.50
C ALA A 87 -9.14 -2.13 -8.11
N LEU A 88 -8.46 -1.29 -8.90
CA LEU A 88 -8.52 0.18 -8.79
C LEU A 88 -9.92 0.73 -9.07
N GLU A 89 -10.62 0.24 -10.09
CA GLU A 89 -11.99 0.64 -10.39
C GLU A 89 -12.98 0.22 -9.30
N PHE A 90 -12.73 -0.93 -8.65
CA PHE A 90 -13.56 -1.39 -7.53
C PHE A 90 -13.34 -0.55 -6.27
N LEU A 91 -12.08 -0.20 -5.96
CA LEU A 91 -11.74 0.60 -4.79
C LEU A 91 -12.13 2.08 -4.93
N ALA A 92 -12.21 2.62 -6.15
CA ALA A 92 -12.63 4.01 -6.39
C ALA A 92 -14.17 4.22 -6.27
N ARG A 93 -14.96 3.14 -6.18
CA ARG A 93 -16.43 3.20 -6.07
C ARG A 93 -16.98 3.11 -4.64
N HIS A 94 -16.12 3.00 -3.63
CA HIS A 94 -16.48 2.86 -2.21
C HIS A 94 -15.65 3.79 -1.32
#